data_AF-A0A9P1CWL3-F1
#
_entry.id   AF-A0A9P1CWL3-F1
#
_cell.length_a   1.000
_cell.length_b   1.000
_cell.length_c   1.000
_cell.angle_alpha   90.00
_cell.angle_beta   90.00
_cell.angle_gamma   90.00
#
_symmetry.space_group_name_H-M   'P 1'
#
loop_
_entity.id
_entity.type
_entity.pdbx_description
1 polymer ?
#
loop_
_entity_poly.entity_id
_entity_poly.type
_entity_poly.pdbx_seq_one_letter_code
_entity_poly.pdbx_strand_id
1 'polypeptide(L)'
;QRHPWFAAKAGQQADADSDCHPKCAWDCGEPECSKSCKAVCQPPKCFTACNKPQEQDCRHVCKDPKCAVVCPAQNCESEHCPPPDCETVCGEPVCHLECGQSHGVRDHL
;
A
#
# COMPACT_ATOMS: atom_id res chain seq x y z
N GLN A 1 -11.09 4.13 -62.76
CA GLN A 1 -12.15 3.73 -61.80
C GLN A 1 -12.19 2.21 -61.77
N ARG A 2 -12.32 1.60 -60.58
CA ARG A 2 -12.94 0.27 -60.29
C ARG A 2 -13.35 -0.55 -61.54
N HIS A 3 -12.92 -1.82 -61.72
CA HIS A 3 -13.34 -2.95 -60.87
C HIS A 3 -12.62 -4.29 -61.18
N PRO A 4 -12.80 -5.34 -60.34
CA PRO A 4 -11.96 -6.55 -60.31
C PRO A 4 -12.56 -7.69 -61.14
N TRP A 5 -12.02 -8.90 -61.01
CA TRP A 5 -12.87 -10.11 -60.85
C TRP A 5 -12.12 -11.19 -60.06
N PHE A 6 -12.41 -11.29 -58.75
CA PHE A 6 -12.03 -12.45 -57.96
C PHE A 6 -13.01 -13.59 -58.24
N ALA A 7 -12.51 -14.77 -58.58
CA ALA A 7 -13.23 -16.04 -58.41
C ALA A 7 -12.19 -17.15 -58.15
N ALA A 8 -12.36 -17.91 -57.07
CA ALA A 8 -11.40 -18.90 -56.61
C ALA A 8 -12.00 -20.32 -56.59
N LYS A 9 -11.12 -21.34 -56.69
CA LYS A 9 -11.20 -22.77 -56.26
C LYS A 9 -10.65 -23.69 -57.37
N ALA A 10 -10.01 -24.84 -57.12
CA ALA A 10 -9.21 -25.36 -55.99
C ALA A 10 -8.62 -26.73 -56.42
N GLY A 11 -7.41 -27.12 -56.00
CA GLY A 11 -6.97 -28.54 -56.01
C GLY A 11 -5.54 -28.86 -56.48
N GLN A 12 -4.71 -29.33 -55.54
CA GLN A 12 -3.61 -30.33 -55.65
C GLN A 12 -3.81 -31.42 -56.74
N GLN A 13 -2.83 -32.23 -57.21
CA GLN A 13 -1.35 -32.32 -57.35
C GLN A 13 -1.08 -33.82 -57.71
N ALA A 14 -0.02 -34.33 -58.38
CA ALA A 14 1.26 -33.85 -58.93
C ALA A 14 1.41 -34.37 -60.40
N ASP A 15 2.55 -34.55 -61.07
CA ASP A 15 3.99 -34.35 -60.81
C ASP A 15 4.69 -34.06 -62.15
N ALA A 16 5.63 -33.11 -62.19
CA ALA A 16 6.46 -32.85 -63.37
C ALA A 16 7.86 -32.45 -62.90
N ASP A 17 8.79 -33.37 -63.08
CA ASP A 17 10.21 -33.20 -62.81
C ASP A 17 10.78 -31.96 -63.53
N SER A 18 11.60 -31.19 -62.81
CA SER A 18 12.16 -29.88 -63.16
C SER A 18 11.17 -28.68 -63.28
N ASP A 19 11.47 -27.61 -62.52
CA ASP A 19 10.88 -26.26 -62.57
C ASP A 19 9.46 -26.01 -61.97
N CYS A 20 8.98 -26.86 -61.04
CA CYS A 20 7.70 -26.62 -60.32
C CYS A 20 7.80 -25.98 -58.91
N HIS A 21 8.98 -25.60 -58.42
CA HIS A 21 9.13 -24.92 -57.13
C HIS A 21 9.48 -23.43 -57.30
N PRO A 22 8.73 -22.48 -56.69
CA PRO A 22 9.01 -21.06 -56.85
C PRO A 22 10.35 -20.69 -56.25
N LYS A 23 11.20 -20.02 -57.03
CA LYS A 23 12.50 -19.50 -56.55
C LYS A 23 12.27 -18.19 -55.81
N CYS A 24 12.35 -18.22 -54.49
CA CYS A 24 12.28 -17.02 -53.66
C CYS A 24 13.51 -16.13 -53.91
N ALA A 25 13.29 -14.93 -54.42
CA ALA A 25 14.26 -13.85 -54.42
C ALA A 25 13.98 -12.93 -53.22
N TRP A 26 15.01 -12.62 -52.44
CA TRP A 26 14.91 -11.64 -51.35
C TRP A 26 15.45 -10.31 -51.86
N ASP A 27 14.56 -9.34 -52.04
CA ASP A 27 14.94 -7.94 -52.18
C ASP A 27 14.88 -7.28 -50.80
N CYS A 28 16.04 -6.90 -50.29
CA CYS A 28 16.15 -6.04 -49.13
C CYS A 28 16.40 -4.61 -49.62
N GLY A 29 15.34 -3.92 -50.04
CA GLY A 29 15.39 -2.48 -50.30
C GLY A 29 16.05 -1.72 -49.14
N GLU A 30 16.76 -0.64 -49.46
CA GLU A 30 17.61 0.07 -48.50
C GLU A 30 16.82 0.50 -47.24
N PRO A 31 17.21 0.04 -46.04
CA PRO A 31 16.46 0.33 -44.83
C PRO A 31 16.69 1.79 -44.39
N GLU A 32 15.76 2.66 -44.78
CA GLU A 32 15.59 4.02 -44.25
C GLU A 32 15.49 4.01 -42.71
N CYS A 33 16.64 4.18 -42.06
CA CYS A 33 16.83 4.46 -40.63
C CYS A 33 16.12 3.54 -39.61
N SER A 34 16.82 2.52 -39.12
CA SER A 34 16.52 1.89 -37.82
C SER A 34 16.88 2.83 -36.65
N LYS A 35 16.07 3.88 -36.43
CA LYS A 35 16.28 4.79 -35.29
C LYS A 35 16.06 4.02 -33.98
N SER A 36 17.13 3.87 -33.20
CA SER A 36 17.09 3.24 -31.88
C SER A 36 16.27 4.11 -30.92
N CYS A 37 14.97 3.81 -30.82
CA CYS A 37 14.08 4.43 -29.85
C CYS A 37 14.42 3.93 -28.45
N LYS A 38 15.16 4.73 -27.67
CA LYS A 38 15.31 4.48 -26.24
C LYS A 38 13.97 4.73 -25.54
N ALA A 39 13.46 3.71 -24.84
CA ALA A 39 12.25 3.86 -24.04
C ALA A 39 12.50 4.87 -22.91
N VAL A 40 11.65 5.90 -22.84
CA VAL A 40 11.69 6.89 -21.75
C VAL A 40 10.69 6.44 -20.69
N CYS A 41 11.21 5.93 -19.57
CA CYS A 41 10.37 5.58 -18.42
C CYS A 41 9.76 6.85 -17.79
N GLN A 42 8.52 6.75 -17.34
CA GLN A 42 7.93 7.77 -16.46
C GLN A 42 8.64 7.74 -15.09
N PRO A 43 8.77 8.89 -14.41
CA PRO A 43 9.27 8.92 -13.03
C PRO A 43 8.44 8.00 -12.10
N PRO A 44 9.06 7.35 -11.10
CA PRO A 44 8.34 6.52 -10.15
C PRO A 44 7.34 7.36 -9.36
N LYS A 45 6.12 6.83 -9.17
CA LYS A 45 5.13 7.41 -8.26
C LYS A 45 5.32 6.84 -6.87
N CYS A 46 5.55 7.69 -5.88
CA CYS A 46 5.57 7.28 -4.48
C CYS A 46 4.16 6.86 -4.03
N PHE A 47 4.08 5.78 -3.26
CA PHE A 47 2.86 5.38 -2.55
C PHE A 47 3.24 4.97 -1.12
N THR A 48 2.42 5.36 -0.14
CA THR A 48 2.67 5.07 1.27
C THR A 48 2.18 3.66 1.61
N ALA A 49 3.11 2.69 1.66
CA ALA A 49 2.83 1.29 1.95
C ALA A 49 2.80 0.97 3.47
N CYS A 50 2.24 1.86 4.29
CA CYS A 50 2.09 1.60 5.72
C CYS A 50 0.96 0.58 5.93
N ASN A 51 1.32 -0.63 6.38
CA ASN A 51 0.33 -1.55 6.91
C ASN A 51 -0.36 -0.89 8.11
N LYS A 52 -1.68 -0.94 8.15
CA LYS A 52 -2.42 -0.56 9.36
C LYS A 52 -2.00 -1.51 10.49
N PRO A 53 -1.70 -1.01 11.70
CA PRO A 53 -1.48 -1.89 12.84
C PRO A 53 -2.70 -2.78 13.00
N GLN A 54 -2.46 -4.05 13.23
CA GLN A 54 -3.54 -5.00 13.45
C GLN A 54 -4.15 -4.74 14.83
N GLU A 55 -5.48 -4.75 14.94
CA GLU A 55 -6.15 -4.42 16.20
C GLU A 55 -5.77 -5.42 17.33
N GLN A 56 -5.55 -6.70 16.97
CA GLN A 56 -5.07 -7.72 17.88
C GLN A 56 -3.62 -7.50 18.38
N ASP A 57 -2.82 -6.67 17.72
CA ASP A 57 -1.46 -6.30 18.17
C ASP A 57 -1.48 -5.08 19.11
N CYS A 58 -2.66 -4.51 19.38
CA CYS A 58 -2.86 -3.33 20.20
C CYS A 58 -3.48 -3.65 21.56
N ARG A 59 -2.94 -3.05 22.63
CA ARG A 59 -3.52 -3.08 23.98
C ARG A 59 -3.79 -1.68 24.50
N HIS A 60 -4.90 -1.51 25.22
CA HIS A 60 -5.12 -0.30 26.01
C HIS A 60 -4.27 -0.38 27.29
N VAL A 61 -3.44 0.63 27.53
CA VAL A 61 -2.61 0.75 28.73
C VAL A 61 -3.01 2.02 29.45
N CYS A 62 -3.43 1.89 30.70
CA CYS A 62 -3.80 3.00 31.57
C CYS A 62 -2.77 3.17 32.67
N LYS A 63 -2.43 4.41 32.99
CA LYS A 63 -1.64 4.76 34.18
C LYS A 63 -2.55 4.87 35.40
N ASP A 64 -1.99 4.62 36.58
CA ASP A 64 -2.71 4.82 37.84
C ASP A 64 -3.27 6.25 37.93
N PRO A 65 -4.55 6.42 38.35
CA PRO A 65 -5.16 7.72 38.48
C PRO A 65 -4.46 8.55 39.57
N LYS A 66 -4.56 9.87 39.45
CA LYS A 66 -4.12 10.76 40.54
C LYS A 66 -5.22 10.87 41.57
N CYS A 67 -4.90 10.47 42.80
CA CYS A 67 -5.80 10.55 43.95
C CYS A 67 -5.35 11.63 44.92
N ALA A 68 -6.31 12.25 45.59
CA ALA A 68 -6.09 13.21 46.66
C ALA A 68 -6.98 12.86 47.85
N VAL A 69 -6.49 13.11 49.07
CA VAL A 69 -7.31 13.05 50.28
C VAL A 69 -7.98 14.41 50.45
N VAL A 70 -9.31 14.43 50.48
CA VAL A 70 -10.13 15.64 50.64
C VAL A 70 -10.80 15.56 52.01
N CYS A 71 -10.46 16.50 52.88
CA CYS A 71 -11.05 16.64 54.20
C CYS A 71 -12.05 17.82 54.21
N PRO A 72 -13.24 17.70 54.80
CA PRO A 72 -14.14 18.82 54.99
C PRO A 72 -13.51 19.86 55.93
N ALA A 73 -13.75 21.14 55.66
CA ALA A 73 -13.26 22.23 56.50
C ALA A 73 -13.82 22.12 57.92
N GLN A 74 -12.93 22.01 58.91
CA GLN A 74 -13.29 21.95 60.33
C GLN A 74 -13.31 23.36 60.91
N ASN A 75 -14.49 23.84 61.30
CA ASN A 75 -14.66 25.09 62.03
C ASN A 75 -14.71 24.80 63.54
N CYS A 76 -13.60 24.30 64.09
CA CYS A 76 -13.50 23.89 65.49
C CYS A 76 -12.11 24.24 66.02
N GLU A 77 -12.05 25.09 67.05
CA GLU A 77 -10.80 25.62 67.65
C GLU A 77 -10.51 25.03 69.05
N SER A 78 -11.32 24.07 69.48
CA SER A 78 -11.25 23.45 70.82
C SER A 78 -10.23 22.31 70.89
N GLU A 79 -9.62 22.07 72.06
CA GLU A 79 -8.65 20.97 72.23
C GLU A 79 -9.24 19.55 72.07
N HIS A 80 -10.57 19.42 71.97
CA HIS A 80 -11.30 18.15 71.84
C HIS A 80 -12.09 18.04 70.51
N CYS A 81 -11.65 18.73 69.45
CA CYS A 81 -12.27 18.58 68.13
C CYS A 81 -12.09 17.15 67.59
N PRO A 82 -13.15 16.50 67.04
CA PRO A 82 -13.01 15.22 66.37
C PRO A 82 -12.15 15.36 65.10
N PRO A 83 -11.47 14.29 64.65
CA PRO A 83 -10.76 14.31 63.39
C PRO A 83 -11.73 14.54 62.22
N PRO A 84 -11.33 15.25 61.16
CA PRO A 84 -12.13 15.38 59.95
C PRO A 84 -12.35 14.01 59.29
N ASP A 85 -13.59 13.77 58.84
CA ASP A 85 -13.92 12.60 58.02
C ASP A 85 -13.45 12.85 56.58
N CYS A 86 -12.27 12.33 56.24
CA CYS A 86 -11.61 12.60 54.97
C CYS A 86 -11.83 11.46 53.96
N GLU A 87 -12.22 11.81 52.74
CA GLU A 87 -12.40 10.86 51.64
C GLU A 87 -11.18 10.86 50.71
N THR A 88 -10.83 9.70 50.14
CA THR A 88 -9.84 9.62 49.06
C THR A 88 -10.54 9.65 47.71
N VAL A 89 -10.37 10.74 46.97
CA VAL A 89 -10.99 10.94 45.65
C VAL A 89 -9.92 10.76 44.57
N CYS A 90 -10.18 9.89 43.60
CA CYS A 90 -9.31 9.64 42.44
C CYS A 90 -9.91 10.23 41.17
N GLY A 91 -9.09 10.88 40.35
CA GLY A 91 -9.46 11.34 39.01
C GLY A 91 -9.49 10.22 37.97
N GLU A 92 -9.80 10.55 36.72
CA GLU A 92 -9.77 9.59 35.62
C GLU A 92 -8.33 9.13 35.30
N PRO A 93 -8.11 7.84 34.98
CA PRO A 93 -6.81 7.33 34.58
C PRO A 93 -6.44 7.78 33.16
N VAL A 94 -5.18 8.14 32.94
CA VAL A 94 -4.69 8.48 31.60
C VAL A 94 -4.37 7.18 30.85
N CYS A 95 -5.14 6.90 29.80
CA CYS A 95 -4.99 5.72 28.96
C CYS A 95 -4.44 6.06 27.56
N HIS A 96 -3.61 5.17 27.01
CA HIS A 96 -3.10 5.22 25.64
C HIS A 96 -3.14 3.83 25.01
N LEU A 97 -3.18 3.77 23.67
CA LEU A 97 -3.12 2.51 22.93
C LEU A 97 -1.66 2.17 22.60
N GLU A 98 -1.16 1.05 23.11
CA GLU A 98 0.14 0.51 22.73
C GLU A 98 -0.05 -0.60 21.70
N CYS A 99 0.22 -0.28 20.44
CA CYS A 99 0.32 -1.28 19.37
C CYS A 99 1.75 -1.79 19.26
N GLY A 100 1.90 -3.11 19.10
CA GLY A 100 3.18 -3.75 18.77
C GLY A 100 3.78 -3.17 17.48
N GLN A 101 5.09 -3.34 17.31
CA GLN A 101 5.80 -2.85 16.11
C GLN A 101 5.44 -3.70 14.88
N SER A 102 4.27 -3.46 14.31
CA SER A 102 3.85 -3.98 13.00
C SER A 102 4.60 -3.28 11.87
N HIS A 103 5.93 -3.43 11.84
CA HIS A 103 6.87 -2.94 10.82
C HIS A 103 6.54 -1.56 10.24
N GLY A 104 6.44 -0.55 11.11
CA GLY A 104 6.39 0.85 10.69
C GLY A 104 7.68 1.22 9.97
N VAL A 105 7.58 1.43 8.66
CA VAL A 105 8.55 2.02 7.72
C VAL A 105 10.02 1.62 7.95
N ARG A 106 10.52 0.68 7.13
CA ARG A 106 11.96 0.61 6.83
C ARG A 106 12.32 1.80 5.96
N ASP A 107 12.63 2.94 6.59
CA ASP A 107 13.33 4.05 5.95
C ASP A 107 14.74 3.57 5.58
N HIS A 108 14.85 3.02 4.38
CA HIS A 108 16.13 2.71 3.75
C HIS A 108 16.71 4.00 3.19
N LEU A 109 17.47 4.68 4.05
CA LEU A 109 18.46 5.68 3.69
C LEU A 109 19.75 5.00 3.20
#